data_AF-A0A5F1ZS80-F1
#
_entry.id   AF-A0A5F1ZS80-F1
#
_cell.length_a   1.000
_cell.length_b   1.000
_cell.length_c   1.000
_cell.angle_alpha   90.00
_cell.angle_beta   90.00
_cell.angle_gamma   90.00
#
_symmetry.space_group_name_H-M   'P 1'
#
loop_
_entity.id
_entity.type
_entity.pdbx_description
1 polymer ?
#
loop_
_entity_poly.entity_id
_entity_poly.type
_entity_poly.pdbx_seq_one_letter_code
_entity_poly.pdbx_strand_id
1 'polypeptide(L)'
;MYNLIITADPKAWNRLRYEISEDRFLEYTHTGIIKEFKSLEFHTLEKLKSIPTLLAYEKGVEGKAKLSFIKNISRLSSGIVIQYEFIDEVSPITFTTLQKLSDDLDISNYEFNRTHWAIKDVDLLGVLFRKKIISKELFDRMKNFDIKQAESIFIQPKEFTIPSNSPQSDLVAVMMPFDSSFNDVYKAIKSTCSEVGLKCLRADNIWQETKVIQDIFNLLYNSSIVIVDFSKKNSNVMYETGIAHTLGRTVVPISQSLEDVPFDLRHHRVLKYLPNKQGITEMREALKERLLSLKK
;
A
#
# COMPACT_ATOMS: atom_id res chain seq x y z
N MET A 1 -8.98 7.77 -14.86
CA MET A 1 -8.63 9.08 -14.27
C MET A 1 -7.13 9.30 -14.34
N TYR A 2 -6.70 10.56 -14.40
CA TYR A 2 -5.30 10.95 -14.30
C TYR A 2 -5.15 12.36 -13.69
N ASN A 3 -3.97 12.67 -13.15
CA ASN A 3 -3.60 14.02 -12.70
C ASN A 3 -3.02 14.81 -13.87
N LEU A 4 -3.53 16.01 -14.15
CA LEU A 4 -2.92 16.97 -15.06
C LEU A 4 -2.31 18.11 -14.25
N ILE A 5 -1.02 18.38 -14.42
CA ILE A 5 -0.36 19.52 -13.77
C ILE A 5 0.31 20.36 -14.83
N ILE A 6 -0.15 21.60 -14.98
CA ILE A 6 0.39 22.57 -15.94
C ILE A 6 1.07 23.69 -15.14
N THR A 7 2.24 24.14 -15.58
CA THR A 7 3.03 25.17 -14.89
C THR A 7 3.67 26.17 -15.84
N ALA A 8 3.73 27.45 -15.42
CA ALA A 8 4.51 28.50 -16.06
C ALA A 8 6.02 28.41 -15.74
N ASP A 9 6.42 27.66 -14.70
CA ASP A 9 7.83 27.54 -14.30
C ASP A 9 8.60 26.64 -15.28
N PRO A 10 9.52 27.19 -16.10
CA PRO A 10 10.28 26.40 -17.09
C PRO A 10 11.20 25.36 -16.43
N LYS A 11 11.52 25.50 -15.14
CA LYS A 11 12.43 24.62 -14.40
C LYS A 11 11.69 23.59 -13.55
N ALA A 12 10.35 23.58 -13.55
CA ALA A 12 9.54 22.74 -12.67
C ALA A 12 9.92 21.25 -12.74
N TRP A 13 9.99 20.70 -13.96
CA TRP A 13 10.23 19.26 -14.20
C TRP A 13 11.71 18.88 -14.35
N ASN A 14 12.61 19.78 -13.94
CA ASN A 14 14.04 19.52 -13.76
C ASN A 14 14.37 19.12 -12.30
N ARG A 15 13.37 19.17 -11.42
CA ARG A 15 13.44 18.76 -10.00
C ARG A 15 12.62 17.49 -9.82
N LEU A 16 12.74 16.83 -8.66
CA LEU A 16 11.90 15.69 -8.26
C LEU A 16 10.79 16.10 -7.29
N ARG A 17 10.56 17.41 -7.16
CA ARG A 17 9.51 17.99 -6.33
C ARG A 17 8.92 19.21 -7.00
N TYR A 18 7.64 19.46 -6.77
CA TYR A 18 6.95 20.67 -7.23
C TYR A 18 5.94 21.12 -6.18
N GLU A 19 5.82 22.43 -6.02
CA GLU A 19 4.89 23.05 -5.07
C GLU A 19 3.85 23.82 -5.85
N ILE A 20 2.58 23.58 -5.52
CA ILE A 20 1.45 24.25 -6.13
C ILE A 20 0.57 24.86 -5.06
N SER A 21 0.12 26.09 -5.28
CA SER A 21 -0.78 26.77 -4.34
C SER A 21 -2.13 26.05 -4.24
N GLU A 22 -2.74 26.06 -3.06
CA GLU A 22 -3.98 25.31 -2.79
C GLU A 22 -5.17 25.84 -3.62
N ASP A 23 -5.19 27.14 -3.97
CA ASP A 23 -6.20 27.73 -4.88
C ASP A 23 -6.14 27.18 -6.32
N ARG A 24 -5.02 26.55 -6.69
CA ARG A 24 -4.78 25.97 -8.02
C ARG A 24 -5.03 24.47 -8.08
N PHE A 25 -5.31 23.85 -6.93
CA PHE A 25 -5.68 22.45 -6.84
C PHE A 25 -7.16 22.25 -7.18
N LEU A 26 -7.44 21.26 -8.02
CA LEU A 26 -8.74 20.95 -8.61
C LEU A 26 -9.30 22.03 -9.55
N GLU A 27 -8.49 23.02 -9.95
CA GLU A 27 -8.87 23.92 -11.04
C GLU A 27 -9.11 23.10 -12.31
N TYR A 28 -10.15 23.43 -13.09
CA TYR A 28 -10.57 22.69 -14.29
C TYR A 28 -10.94 21.21 -14.07
N THR A 29 -11.19 20.80 -12.83
CA THR A 29 -11.73 19.48 -12.49
C THR A 29 -13.25 19.51 -12.50
N HIS A 30 -13.88 18.46 -13.03
CA HIS A 30 -15.34 18.37 -13.05
C HIS A 30 -15.92 18.37 -11.63
N THR A 31 -17.06 19.06 -11.42
CA THR A 31 -17.64 19.29 -10.09
C THR A 31 -17.97 18.01 -9.32
N GLY A 32 -18.29 16.92 -10.03
CA GLY A 32 -18.51 15.61 -9.43
C GLY A 32 -17.27 15.04 -8.74
N ILE A 33 -16.09 15.28 -9.31
CA ILE A 33 -14.79 14.81 -8.81
C ILE A 33 -14.30 15.75 -7.71
N ILE A 34 -14.53 17.07 -7.83
CA ILE A 34 -14.14 18.04 -6.79
C ILE A 34 -14.67 17.64 -5.42
N LYS A 35 -15.92 17.19 -5.34
CA LYS A 35 -16.54 16.77 -4.06
C LYS A 35 -15.75 15.65 -3.37
N GLU A 36 -15.18 14.74 -4.15
CA GLU A 36 -14.39 13.63 -3.63
C GLU A 36 -13.02 14.12 -3.16
N PHE A 37 -12.29 14.90 -3.96
CA PHE A 37 -10.88 15.19 -3.70
C PHE A 37 -10.60 16.47 -2.88
N LYS A 38 -11.60 17.30 -2.63
CA LYS A 38 -11.41 18.62 -1.99
C LYS A 38 -10.88 18.56 -0.56
N SER A 39 -11.25 17.56 0.23
CA SER A 39 -10.80 17.47 1.63
C SER A 39 -9.33 17.06 1.76
N LEU A 40 -8.75 16.44 0.72
CA LEU A 40 -7.38 15.89 0.72
C LEU A 40 -7.14 15.05 1.99
N GLU A 41 -8.13 14.25 2.36
CA GLU A 41 -8.00 13.21 3.36
C GLU A 41 -7.05 12.12 2.87
N PHE A 42 -6.55 11.31 3.80
CA PHE A 42 -5.58 10.25 3.49
C PHE A 42 -6.02 9.37 2.29
N HIS A 43 -7.28 8.93 2.26
CA HIS A 43 -7.79 8.08 1.19
C HIS A 43 -7.74 8.77 -0.19
N THR A 44 -8.10 10.06 -0.27
CA THR A 44 -7.97 10.84 -1.51
C THR A 44 -6.53 11.08 -1.91
N LEU A 45 -5.61 11.25 -0.95
CA LEU A 45 -4.18 11.36 -1.23
C LEU A 45 -3.62 10.06 -1.83
N GLU A 46 -3.99 8.91 -1.29
CA GLU A 46 -3.60 7.62 -1.84
C GLU A 46 -4.18 7.41 -3.25
N LYS A 47 -5.43 7.81 -3.47
CA LYS A 47 -6.05 7.77 -4.81
C LYS A 47 -5.30 8.66 -5.81
N LEU A 48 -4.90 9.86 -5.42
CA LEU A 48 -4.08 10.76 -6.27
C LEU A 48 -2.70 10.16 -6.60
N LYS A 49 -2.09 9.45 -5.66
CA LYS A 49 -0.81 8.73 -5.88
C LYS A 49 -0.98 7.52 -6.79
N SER A 50 -2.17 6.91 -6.79
CA SER A 50 -2.42 5.70 -7.56
C SER A 50 -2.64 5.92 -9.06
N ILE A 51 -3.08 7.12 -9.45
CA ILE A 51 -3.39 7.41 -10.86
C ILE A 51 -2.20 8.03 -11.60
N PRO A 52 -2.07 7.80 -12.92
CA PRO A 52 -1.03 8.42 -13.74
C PRO A 52 -1.06 9.95 -13.68
N THR A 53 0.10 10.57 -13.83
CA THR A 53 0.25 12.03 -13.78
C THR A 53 0.92 12.55 -15.06
N LEU A 54 0.27 13.49 -15.72
CA LEU A 54 0.80 14.22 -16.88
C LEU A 54 1.30 15.58 -16.41
N LEU A 55 2.62 15.72 -16.35
CA LEU A 55 3.32 16.95 -15.98
C LEU A 55 3.61 17.74 -17.26
N ALA A 56 2.97 18.89 -17.44
CA ALA A 56 3.03 19.71 -18.64
C ALA A 56 3.40 21.16 -18.33
N TYR A 57 3.54 21.97 -19.36
CA TYR A 57 3.87 23.39 -19.24
C TYR A 57 2.79 24.24 -19.87
N GLU A 58 2.67 25.48 -19.41
CA GLU A 58 1.85 26.48 -20.07
C GLU A 58 2.32 26.75 -21.50
N LYS A 59 1.40 27.22 -22.34
CA LYS A 59 1.68 27.62 -23.71
C LYS A 59 2.75 28.71 -23.74
N GLY A 60 3.77 28.51 -24.56
CA GLY A 60 4.88 29.45 -24.72
C GLY A 60 6.06 29.21 -23.78
N VAL A 61 5.92 28.31 -22.80
CA VAL A 61 7.05 27.86 -21.98
C VAL A 61 7.82 26.78 -22.74
N GLU A 62 9.14 26.92 -22.78
CA GLU A 62 10.02 25.96 -23.43
C GLU A 62 10.14 24.69 -22.57
N GLY A 63 9.38 23.66 -22.92
CA GLY A 63 9.34 22.40 -22.20
C GLY A 63 8.48 21.34 -22.89
N LYS A 64 8.67 20.09 -22.51
CA LYS A 64 7.88 18.94 -23.01
C LYS A 64 7.16 18.28 -21.85
N ALA A 65 5.92 17.87 -22.07
CA ALA A 65 5.15 17.15 -21.07
C ALA A 65 5.75 15.77 -20.83
N LYS A 66 5.66 15.28 -19.60
CA LYS A 66 6.22 14.00 -19.16
C LYS A 66 5.17 13.23 -18.36
N LEU A 67 5.21 11.91 -18.49
CA LEU A 67 4.37 11.01 -17.72
C LEU A 67 5.10 10.61 -16.42
N SER A 68 4.37 10.57 -15.31
CA SER A 68 4.91 10.26 -13.98
C SER A 68 3.87 9.62 -13.08
N PHE A 69 4.30 9.19 -11.90
CA PHE A 69 3.42 8.90 -10.75
C PHE A 69 3.81 9.77 -9.56
N ILE A 70 2.81 10.25 -8.83
CA ILE A 70 3.03 10.93 -7.56
C ILE A 70 3.42 9.88 -6.51
N LYS A 71 4.54 10.11 -5.83
CA LYS A 71 5.05 9.26 -4.75
C LYS A 71 4.63 9.75 -3.38
N ASN A 72 4.64 11.07 -3.21
CA ASN A 72 4.28 11.68 -1.95
C ASN A 72 3.57 13.01 -2.19
N ILE A 73 2.65 13.32 -1.28
CA ILE A 73 1.92 14.59 -1.24
C ILE A 73 2.04 15.10 0.19
N SER A 74 2.48 16.34 0.35
CA SER A 74 2.61 16.99 1.64
C SER A 74 1.94 18.36 1.59
N ARG A 75 1.24 18.73 2.66
CA ARG A 75 0.65 20.05 2.80
C ARG A 75 1.58 20.95 3.60
N LEU A 76 1.95 22.07 3.00
CA LEU A 76 2.65 23.17 3.66
C LEU A 76 1.68 24.35 3.84
N SER A 77 2.05 25.33 4.66
CA SER A 77 1.27 26.57 4.79
C SER A 77 1.20 27.37 3.48
N SER A 78 2.17 27.18 2.57
CA SER A 78 2.28 27.86 1.29
C SER A 78 1.62 27.13 0.12
N GLY A 79 1.23 25.86 0.30
CA GLY A 79 0.62 25.07 -0.77
C GLY A 79 0.81 23.56 -0.60
N ILE A 80 0.51 22.83 -1.67
CA ILE A 80 0.64 21.39 -1.77
C ILE A 80 1.96 21.06 -2.48
N VAL A 81 2.80 20.26 -1.83
CA VAL A 81 4.05 19.76 -2.40
C VAL A 81 3.84 18.33 -2.88
N ILE A 82 4.21 18.08 -4.12
CA ILE A 82 4.26 16.74 -4.69
C ILE A 82 5.70 16.31 -4.92
N GLN A 83 5.98 15.04 -4.64
CA GLN A 83 7.15 14.32 -5.11
C GLN A 83 6.69 13.30 -6.14
N TYR A 84 7.41 13.16 -7.23
CA TYR A 84 7.01 12.31 -8.35
C TYR A 84 8.20 11.57 -8.96
N GLU A 85 7.90 10.48 -9.66
CA GLU A 85 8.86 9.69 -10.42
C GLU A 85 8.40 9.63 -11.88
N PHE A 86 9.30 9.95 -12.81
CA PHE A 86 9.02 9.87 -14.24
C PHE A 86 8.98 8.42 -14.72
N ILE A 87 8.23 8.19 -15.80
CA ILE A 87 8.27 6.93 -16.54
C ILE A 87 9.19 7.16 -17.74
N ASP A 88 10.47 6.84 -17.56
CA ASP A 88 11.54 7.15 -18.52
C ASP A 88 11.36 6.45 -19.87
N GLU A 89 10.58 5.37 -19.94
CA GLU A 89 10.23 4.70 -21.19
C GLU A 89 9.26 5.51 -22.08
N VAL A 90 8.60 6.54 -21.54
CA VAL A 90 7.76 7.45 -22.32
C VAL A 90 8.57 8.64 -22.77
N SER A 91 8.74 8.77 -24.09
CA SER A 91 9.36 9.95 -24.69
C SER A 91 8.59 11.23 -24.32
N PRO A 92 9.28 12.33 -23.93
CA PRO A 92 8.61 13.58 -23.61
C PRO A 92 7.72 14.09 -24.75
N ILE A 93 6.48 14.46 -24.42
CA ILE A 93 5.42 14.86 -25.34
C ILE A 93 5.57 16.36 -25.65
N THR A 94 5.72 16.72 -26.92
CA THR A 94 5.82 18.13 -27.33
C THR A 94 4.49 18.85 -27.12
N PHE A 95 4.53 20.18 -26.97
CA PHE A 95 3.32 21.00 -26.87
C PHE A 95 2.37 20.77 -28.06
N THR A 96 2.88 20.71 -29.30
CA THR A 96 2.06 20.44 -30.49
C THR A 96 1.38 19.07 -30.44
N THR A 97 2.06 18.04 -29.93
CA THR A 97 1.45 16.72 -29.75
C THR A 97 0.41 16.77 -28.65
N LEU A 98 0.71 17.38 -27.50
CA LEU A 98 -0.24 17.52 -26.39
C LEU A 98 -1.51 18.28 -26.83
N GLN A 99 -1.35 19.33 -27.63
CA GLN A 99 -2.47 20.09 -28.19
C GLN A 99 -3.33 19.24 -29.15
N LYS A 100 -2.75 18.27 -29.87
CA LYS A 100 -3.53 17.32 -30.69
C LYS A 100 -4.26 16.25 -29.87
N LEU A 101 -3.86 16.05 -28.61
CA LEU A 101 -4.48 15.12 -27.69
C LEU A 101 -5.52 15.80 -26.79
N SER A 102 -5.64 17.13 -26.84
CA SER A 102 -6.41 17.90 -25.86
C SER A 102 -7.85 17.42 -25.75
N ASP A 103 -8.52 17.20 -26.88
CA ASP A 103 -9.92 16.79 -26.91
C ASP A 103 -10.09 15.36 -26.37
N ASP A 104 -9.18 14.45 -26.73
CA ASP A 104 -9.18 13.07 -26.24
C ASP A 104 -8.87 12.98 -24.74
N LEU A 105 -8.18 13.99 -24.18
CA LEU A 105 -7.73 14.07 -22.79
C LEU A 105 -8.59 15.01 -21.93
N ASP A 106 -9.65 15.58 -22.47
CA ASP A 106 -10.49 16.57 -21.79
C ASP A 106 -9.70 17.79 -21.27
N ILE A 107 -8.77 18.29 -22.08
CA ILE A 107 -7.97 19.49 -21.81
C ILE A 107 -8.52 20.65 -22.63
N SER A 108 -9.10 21.64 -21.97
CA SER A 108 -9.58 22.85 -22.63
C SER A 108 -8.43 23.77 -23.05
N ASN A 109 -8.67 24.61 -24.05
CA ASN A 109 -7.66 25.58 -24.50
C ASN A 109 -7.24 26.57 -23.40
N TYR A 110 -8.12 26.87 -22.44
CA TYR A 110 -7.85 27.79 -21.35
C TYR A 110 -6.85 27.23 -20.35
N GLU A 111 -6.84 25.91 -20.13
CA GLU A 111 -5.94 25.21 -19.22
C GLU A 111 -4.46 25.41 -19.57
N PHE A 112 -4.13 25.58 -20.86
CA PHE A 112 -2.76 25.84 -21.28
C PHE A 112 -2.22 27.22 -20.91
N ASN A 113 -3.05 28.14 -20.40
CA ASN A 113 -2.62 29.52 -20.10
C ASN A 113 -2.58 29.79 -18.59
N ARG A 114 -2.61 28.74 -17.77
CA ARG A 114 -2.69 28.91 -16.32
C ARG A 114 -2.13 27.72 -15.56
N THR A 115 -1.32 28.02 -14.55
CA THR A 115 -0.74 27.02 -13.66
C THR A 115 -1.84 26.44 -12.79
N HIS A 116 -2.01 25.12 -12.84
CA HIS A 116 -3.03 24.39 -12.11
C HIS A 116 -2.74 22.89 -11.99
N TRP A 117 -3.48 22.24 -11.08
CA TRP A 117 -3.59 20.80 -10.99
C TRP A 117 -5.06 20.38 -11.12
N ALA A 118 -5.39 19.70 -12.22
CA ALA A 118 -6.70 19.11 -12.48
C ALA A 118 -6.70 17.59 -12.31
N ILE A 119 -7.85 17.02 -11.96
CA ILE A 119 -8.12 15.58 -12.08
C ILE A 119 -9.07 15.38 -13.24
N LYS A 120 -8.67 14.55 -14.19
CA LYS A 120 -9.44 14.29 -15.42
C LYS A 120 -9.98 12.88 -15.40
N ASP A 121 -11.25 12.71 -15.71
CA ASP A 121 -11.91 11.40 -15.78
C ASP A 121 -11.83 10.79 -17.18
N VAL A 122 -10.59 10.64 -17.62
CA VAL A 122 -10.22 10.03 -18.90
C VAL A 122 -9.19 8.94 -18.65
N ASP A 123 -9.20 7.90 -19.48
CA ASP A 123 -8.15 6.87 -19.54
C ASP A 123 -6.94 7.41 -20.32
N LEU A 124 -6.04 8.11 -19.60
CA LEU A 124 -4.80 8.67 -20.18
C LEU A 124 -3.97 7.60 -20.89
N LEU A 125 -3.74 6.45 -20.25
CA LEU A 125 -2.89 5.40 -20.80
C LEU A 125 -3.52 4.82 -22.08
N GLY A 126 -4.83 4.61 -22.08
CA GLY A 126 -5.56 4.16 -23.27
C GLY A 126 -5.47 5.16 -24.42
N VAL A 127 -5.58 6.46 -24.15
CA VAL A 127 -5.40 7.52 -25.17
C VAL A 127 -3.98 7.50 -25.73
N LEU A 128 -2.96 7.50 -24.86
CA LEU A 128 -1.56 7.47 -25.29
C LEU A 128 -1.24 6.22 -26.11
N PHE A 129 -1.80 5.07 -25.74
CA PHE A 129 -1.63 3.81 -26.47
C PHE A 129 -2.30 3.88 -27.86
N ARG A 130 -3.56 4.30 -27.94
CA ARG A 130 -4.28 4.44 -29.23
C ARG A 130 -3.58 5.40 -30.19
N LYS A 131 -2.96 6.45 -29.65
CA LYS A 131 -2.20 7.46 -30.41
C LYS A 131 -0.74 7.07 -30.66
N LYS A 132 -0.35 5.85 -30.30
CA LYS A 132 1.00 5.26 -30.50
C LYS A 132 2.12 6.06 -29.83
N ILE A 133 1.83 6.70 -28.70
CA ILE A 133 2.82 7.44 -27.88
C ILE A 133 3.53 6.49 -26.92
N ILE A 134 2.84 5.45 -26.46
CA ILE A 134 3.41 4.39 -25.61
C ILE A 134 3.30 3.03 -26.29
N SER A 135 4.22 2.11 -25.95
CA SER A 135 4.21 0.75 -26.47
C SER A 135 3.12 -0.11 -25.81
N LYS A 136 2.79 -1.23 -26.45
CA LYS A 136 1.84 -2.19 -25.89
C LYS A 136 2.35 -2.81 -24.58
N GLU A 137 3.64 -3.13 -24.52
CA GLU A 137 4.29 -3.71 -23.34
C GLU A 137 4.19 -2.75 -22.15
N LEU A 138 4.44 -1.45 -22.38
CA LEU A 138 4.31 -0.43 -21.35
C LEU A 138 2.85 -0.27 -20.90
N PHE A 139 1.92 -0.22 -21.86
CA PHE A 139 0.49 -0.13 -21.56
C PHE A 139 -0.01 -1.30 -20.71
N ASP A 140 0.30 -2.54 -21.10
CA ASP A 140 -0.11 -3.74 -20.37
C ASP A 140 0.51 -3.79 -18.97
N ARG A 141 1.79 -3.42 -18.83
CA ARG A 141 2.48 -3.34 -17.53
C ARG A 141 1.84 -2.31 -16.61
N MET A 142 1.56 -1.11 -17.12
CA MET A 142 0.98 -0.02 -16.33
C MET A 142 -0.49 -0.29 -15.97
N LYS A 143 -1.26 -0.90 -16.87
CA LYS A 143 -2.64 -1.30 -16.57
C LYS A 143 -2.71 -2.32 -15.44
N ASN A 144 -1.79 -3.29 -15.41
CA ASN A 144 -1.68 -4.26 -14.33
C ASN A 144 -1.16 -3.64 -13.02
N PHE A 145 -0.38 -2.56 -13.10
CA PHE A 145 0.05 -1.78 -11.94
C PHE A 145 -1.12 -1.01 -11.32
N ASP A 146 -1.93 -0.35 -12.16
CA ASP A 146 -3.17 0.35 -11.76
C ASP A 146 -4.15 -0.61 -11.06
N ILE A 147 -4.32 -1.84 -11.55
CA ILE A 147 -5.20 -2.85 -10.92
C ILE A 147 -4.73 -3.21 -9.50
N LYS A 148 -3.41 -3.41 -9.28
CA LYS A 148 -2.88 -3.71 -7.95
C LYS A 148 -2.98 -2.56 -6.95
N GLN A 149 -3.04 -1.32 -7.43
CA GLN A 149 -3.14 -0.12 -6.58
C GLN A 149 -4.60 0.29 -6.36
N ALA A 150 -5.46 0.15 -7.36
CA ALA A 150 -6.90 0.40 -7.30
C ALA A 150 -7.67 -0.63 -6.45
N GLU A 151 -7.11 -1.83 -6.24
CA GLU A 151 -7.63 -2.83 -5.30
C GLU A 151 -7.31 -2.54 -3.82
N SER A 152 -6.63 -1.43 -3.49
CA SER A 152 -6.40 -1.05 -2.10
C SER A 152 -7.70 -0.57 -1.45
N ILE A 153 -8.41 -1.50 -0.79
CA ILE A 153 -9.52 -1.16 0.09
C ILE A 153 -8.97 -0.32 1.25
N PHE A 154 -9.44 0.91 1.39
CA PHE A 154 -9.11 1.74 2.54
C PHE A 154 -9.86 1.22 3.77
N ILE A 155 -9.12 0.74 4.77
CA ILE A 155 -9.67 0.21 6.01
C ILE A 155 -9.38 1.20 7.13
N GLN A 156 -10.45 1.80 7.68
CA GLN A 156 -10.38 2.62 8.89
C GLN A 156 -11.16 1.93 10.01
N PRO A 157 -10.49 1.21 10.92
CA PRO A 157 -11.16 0.57 12.05
C PRO A 157 -11.72 1.64 13.00
N LYS A 158 -12.93 1.40 13.52
CA LYS A 158 -13.54 2.26 14.55
C LYS A 158 -13.12 1.89 15.98
N GLU A 159 -12.80 0.61 16.20
CA GLU A 159 -12.42 0.07 17.51
C GLU A 159 -10.92 0.19 17.82
N PHE A 160 -10.10 0.54 16.81
CA PHE A 160 -8.65 0.60 16.94
C PHE A 160 -8.12 1.97 16.53
N THR A 161 -7.17 2.47 17.31
CA THR A 161 -6.33 3.60 16.89
C THR A 161 -5.24 3.07 15.97
N ILE A 162 -5.09 3.68 14.78
CA ILE A 162 -4.03 3.32 13.84
C ILE A 162 -2.70 3.92 14.32
N PRO A 163 -1.64 3.11 14.52
CA PRO A 163 -0.32 3.63 14.85
C PRO A 163 0.27 4.50 13.74
N SER A 164 1.00 5.55 14.11
CA SER A 164 1.64 6.47 13.15
C SER A 164 2.96 5.94 12.58
N ASN A 165 3.48 4.84 13.11
CA ASN A 165 4.75 4.25 12.68
C ASN A 165 4.55 3.27 11.53
N SER A 166 5.62 3.06 10.74
CA SER A 166 5.60 2.07 9.67
C SER A 166 5.77 0.65 10.23
N PRO A 167 5.16 -0.38 9.60
CA PRO A 167 5.41 -1.78 9.94
C PRO A 167 6.89 -2.14 9.84
N GLN A 168 7.35 -3.02 10.71
CA GLN A 168 8.72 -3.50 10.77
C GLN A 168 8.84 -4.81 9.97
N SER A 169 9.72 -4.82 8.97
CA SER A 169 9.92 -5.99 8.11
C SER A 169 10.46 -7.21 8.84
N ASP A 170 11.19 -7.01 9.95
CA ASP A 170 11.82 -8.04 10.75
C ASP A 170 11.00 -8.50 11.96
N LEU A 171 9.79 -7.96 12.17
CA LEU A 171 8.96 -8.27 13.32
C LEU A 171 7.91 -9.37 13.02
N VAL A 172 7.95 -10.42 13.83
CA VAL A 172 7.00 -11.53 13.86
C VAL A 172 6.10 -11.41 15.09
N ALA A 173 4.80 -11.39 14.88
CA ALA A 173 3.81 -11.50 15.95
C ALA A 173 3.40 -12.98 16.14
N VAL A 174 3.19 -13.39 17.39
CA VAL A 174 2.69 -14.73 17.73
C VAL A 174 1.33 -14.60 18.40
N MET A 175 0.32 -15.23 17.80
CA MET A 175 -1.06 -15.32 18.30
C MET A 175 -1.35 -16.79 18.64
N MET A 176 -1.53 -17.09 19.92
CA MET A 176 -1.68 -18.47 20.40
C MET A 176 -2.47 -18.52 21.71
N PRO A 177 -3.04 -19.68 22.10
CA PRO A 177 -3.66 -19.82 23.40
C PRO A 177 -2.68 -19.53 24.55
N PHE A 178 -3.13 -18.80 25.57
CA PHE A 178 -2.29 -18.34 26.69
C PHE A 178 -2.05 -19.40 27.78
N ASP A 179 -2.57 -20.60 27.63
CA ASP A 179 -2.43 -21.67 28.61
C ASP A 179 -0.95 -22.12 28.73
N SER A 180 -0.51 -22.44 29.95
CA SER A 180 0.89 -22.79 30.23
C SER A 180 1.43 -23.97 29.43
N SER A 181 0.55 -24.87 28.93
CA SER A 181 0.94 -25.96 28.04
C SER A 181 1.60 -25.49 26.74
N PHE A 182 1.40 -24.23 26.35
CA PHE A 182 1.98 -23.65 25.14
C PHE A 182 3.32 -22.93 25.36
N ASN A 183 3.82 -22.86 26.60
CA ASN A 183 5.05 -22.13 26.89
C ASN A 183 6.27 -22.67 26.14
N ASP A 184 6.40 -23.99 26.04
CA ASP A 184 7.53 -24.60 25.33
C ASP A 184 7.39 -24.46 23.81
N VAL A 185 6.15 -24.46 23.30
CA VAL A 185 5.86 -24.14 21.90
C VAL A 185 6.28 -22.70 21.59
N TYR A 186 5.92 -21.73 22.43
CA TYR A 186 6.33 -20.33 22.25
C TYR A 186 7.85 -20.14 22.30
N LYS A 187 8.54 -20.78 23.25
CA LYS A 187 10.01 -20.75 23.32
C LYS A 187 10.64 -21.29 22.03
N ALA A 188 10.11 -22.37 21.49
CA ALA A 188 10.58 -22.94 20.23
C ALA A 188 10.36 -21.95 19.07
N ILE A 189 9.16 -21.36 18.94
CA ILE A 189 8.87 -20.33 17.93
C ILE A 189 9.85 -19.15 18.05
N LYS A 190 10.03 -18.63 19.27
CA LYS A 190 10.93 -17.49 19.53
C LYS A 190 12.37 -17.80 19.16
N SER A 191 12.88 -18.98 19.54
CA SER A 191 14.22 -19.43 19.15
C SER A 191 14.36 -19.53 17.63
N THR A 192 13.35 -20.08 16.95
CA THR A 192 13.35 -20.21 15.49
C THR A 192 13.44 -18.85 14.80
N CYS A 193 12.63 -17.90 15.25
CA CYS A 193 12.64 -16.53 14.70
C CYS A 193 14.01 -15.88 14.89
N SER A 194 14.61 -15.99 16.07
CA SER A 194 15.95 -15.47 16.34
C SER A 194 17.02 -16.09 15.45
N GLU A 195 16.96 -17.41 15.20
CA GLU A 195 17.90 -18.10 14.31
C GLU A 195 17.84 -17.62 12.86
N VAL A 196 16.67 -17.18 12.39
CA VAL A 196 16.51 -16.62 11.04
C VAL A 196 16.66 -15.09 11.01
N GLY A 197 17.06 -14.48 12.14
CA GLY A 197 17.28 -13.03 12.27
C GLY A 197 16.00 -12.20 12.28
N LEU A 198 14.91 -12.73 12.83
CA LEU A 198 13.64 -12.04 13.02
C LEU A 198 13.37 -11.78 14.51
N LYS A 199 12.76 -10.64 14.83
CA LYS A 199 12.28 -10.33 16.17
C LYS A 199 10.93 -11.01 16.39
N CYS A 200 10.72 -11.64 17.53
CA CYS A 200 9.49 -12.35 17.84
C CYS A 200 8.88 -11.83 19.13
N LEU A 201 7.62 -11.38 19.04
CA LEU A 201 6.83 -10.89 20.16
C LEU A 201 5.47 -11.63 20.22
N ARG A 202 5.02 -11.89 21.44
CA ARG A 202 3.68 -12.42 21.75
C ARG A 202 2.90 -11.36 22.51
N ALA A 203 1.61 -11.22 22.20
CA ALA A 203 0.78 -10.11 22.65
C ALA A 203 0.69 -9.96 24.19
N ASP A 204 0.73 -11.06 24.93
CA ASP A 204 0.66 -11.07 26.40
C ASP A 204 1.90 -10.49 27.11
N ASN A 205 3.01 -10.28 26.38
CA ASN A 205 4.21 -9.62 26.92
C ASN A 205 4.17 -8.09 26.74
N ILE A 206 3.07 -7.54 26.23
CA ILE A 206 2.90 -6.11 25.95
C ILE A 206 1.85 -5.54 26.90
N TRP A 207 2.23 -4.51 27.65
CA TRP A 207 1.39 -3.79 28.61
C TRP A 207 1.63 -2.30 28.45
N GLN A 208 1.31 -1.75 27.28
CA GLN A 208 1.54 -0.34 26.96
C GLN A 208 0.23 0.44 26.95
N GLU A 209 -0.86 -0.19 26.53
CA GLU A 209 -2.15 0.44 26.37
C GLU A 209 -3.13 0.08 27.49
N THR A 210 -4.12 0.95 27.73
CA THR A 210 -5.17 0.68 28.72
C THR A 210 -6.10 -0.46 28.28
N LYS A 211 -6.24 -0.67 26.97
CA LYS A 211 -7.03 -1.76 26.38
C LYS A 211 -6.09 -2.81 25.77
N VAL A 212 -6.11 -4.02 26.32
CA VAL A 212 -5.30 -5.17 25.84
C VAL A 212 -5.45 -5.40 24.32
N ILE A 213 -6.65 -5.18 23.78
CA ILE A 213 -6.90 -5.36 22.35
C ILE A 213 -6.17 -4.32 21.47
N GLN A 214 -5.88 -3.13 22.00
CA GLN A 214 -5.10 -2.12 21.29
C GLN A 214 -3.62 -2.53 21.22
N ASP A 215 -3.07 -3.14 22.29
CA ASP A 215 -1.71 -3.69 22.27
C ASP A 215 -1.57 -4.81 21.23
N ILE A 216 -2.57 -5.69 21.15
CA ILE A 216 -2.66 -6.74 20.12
C ILE A 216 -2.70 -6.12 18.72
N PHE A 217 -3.56 -5.13 18.50
CA PHE A 217 -3.67 -4.44 17.21
C PHE A 217 -2.35 -3.76 16.82
N ASN A 218 -1.70 -3.06 17.75
CA ASN A 218 -0.40 -2.43 17.54
C ASN A 218 0.66 -3.45 17.11
N LEU A 219 0.71 -4.61 17.78
CA LEU A 219 1.63 -5.69 17.43
C LEU A 219 1.35 -6.25 16.03
N LEU A 220 0.09 -6.55 15.72
CA LEU A 220 -0.31 -7.06 14.40
C LEU A 220 0.01 -6.06 13.29
N TYR A 221 -0.32 -4.78 13.51
CA TYR A 221 -0.05 -3.68 12.58
C TYR A 221 1.44 -3.49 12.33
N ASN A 222 2.28 -3.67 13.35
CA ASN A 222 3.71 -3.49 13.23
C ASN A 222 4.45 -4.71 12.67
N SER A 223 3.83 -5.89 12.69
CA SER A 223 4.45 -7.13 12.21
C SER A 223 4.37 -7.29 10.68
N SER A 224 5.34 -7.96 10.09
CA SER A 224 5.30 -8.39 8.68
C SER A 224 4.74 -9.82 8.55
N ILE A 225 5.00 -10.66 9.56
CA ILE A 225 4.58 -12.06 9.64
C ILE A 225 3.82 -12.27 10.95
N VAL A 226 2.73 -13.03 10.89
CA VAL A 226 1.95 -13.43 12.06
C VAL A 226 1.91 -14.96 12.13
N ILE A 227 2.53 -15.54 13.16
CA ILE A 227 2.42 -16.98 13.45
C ILE A 227 1.17 -17.17 14.31
N VAL A 228 0.29 -18.07 13.87
CA VAL A 228 -1.00 -18.30 14.51
C VAL A 228 -1.12 -19.76 14.91
N ASP A 229 -1.33 -20.04 16.20
CA ASP A 229 -1.62 -21.39 16.69
C ASP A 229 -3.12 -21.60 16.88
N PHE A 230 -3.74 -22.37 15.98
CA PHE A 230 -5.18 -22.64 16.01
C PHE A 230 -5.61 -23.70 17.03
N SER A 231 -4.66 -24.34 17.73
CA SER A 231 -4.97 -25.42 18.68
C SER A 231 -6.03 -25.00 19.70
N LYS A 232 -6.88 -25.96 20.10
CA LYS A 232 -8.01 -25.75 21.04
C LYS A 232 -9.12 -24.81 20.51
N LYS A 233 -9.14 -24.47 19.21
CA LYS A 233 -10.17 -23.60 18.60
C LYS A 233 -10.38 -22.29 19.35
N ASN A 234 -9.29 -21.65 19.75
CA ASN A 234 -9.38 -20.41 20.54
C ASN A 234 -10.01 -19.27 19.71
N SER A 235 -11.16 -18.76 20.15
CA SER A 235 -11.91 -17.71 19.46
C SER A 235 -11.16 -16.38 19.36
N ASN A 236 -10.31 -16.04 20.35
CA ASN A 236 -9.53 -14.82 20.33
C ASN A 236 -8.45 -14.91 19.25
N VAL A 237 -7.76 -16.04 19.15
CA VAL A 237 -6.77 -16.28 18.10
C VAL A 237 -7.42 -16.23 16.71
N MET A 238 -8.65 -16.72 16.56
CA MET A 238 -9.41 -16.58 15.29
C MET A 238 -9.72 -15.12 14.97
N TYR A 239 -10.18 -14.34 15.96
CA TYR A 239 -10.45 -12.91 15.80
C TYR A 239 -9.19 -12.13 15.38
N GLU A 240 -8.07 -12.38 16.05
CA GLU A 240 -6.75 -11.80 15.75
C GLU A 240 -6.27 -12.14 14.34
N THR A 241 -6.51 -13.38 13.90
CA THR A 241 -6.20 -13.84 12.53
C THR A 241 -7.01 -13.04 11.49
N GLY A 242 -8.29 -12.80 11.76
CA GLY A 242 -9.14 -11.98 10.88
C GLY A 242 -8.60 -10.56 10.72
N ILE A 243 -8.15 -9.94 11.81
CA ILE A 243 -7.47 -8.63 11.78
C ILE A 243 -6.17 -8.71 10.97
N ALA A 244 -5.34 -9.73 11.19
CA ALA A 244 -4.09 -9.92 10.46
C ALA A 244 -4.31 -10.03 8.94
N HIS A 245 -5.30 -10.81 8.50
CA HIS A 245 -5.68 -10.92 7.10
C HIS A 245 -6.18 -9.59 6.52
N THR A 246 -7.02 -8.88 7.29
CA THR A 246 -7.56 -7.57 6.90
C THR A 246 -6.44 -6.53 6.71
N LEU A 247 -5.39 -6.60 7.54
CA LEU A 247 -4.19 -5.76 7.42
C LEU A 247 -3.19 -6.25 6.36
N GLY A 248 -3.48 -7.30 5.60
CA GLY A 248 -2.62 -7.84 4.56
C GLY A 248 -1.35 -8.54 5.08
N ARG A 249 -1.34 -9.03 6.33
CA ARG A 249 -0.17 -9.68 6.93
C ARG A 249 0.02 -11.10 6.42
N THR A 250 1.28 -11.53 6.34
CA THR A 250 1.58 -12.93 6.02
C THR A 250 1.31 -13.81 7.23
N VAL A 251 0.22 -14.57 7.19
CA VAL A 251 -0.14 -15.50 8.26
C VAL A 251 0.52 -16.87 8.04
N VAL A 252 1.18 -17.39 9.08
CA VAL A 252 1.78 -18.73 9.13
C VAL A 252 1.00 -19.56 10.16
N PRO A 253 0.07 -20.41 9.71
CA PRO A 253 -0.76 -21.19 10.62
C PRO A 253 -0.06 -22.46 11.11
N ILE A 254 -0.13 -22.70 12.41
CA ILE A 254 0.31 -23.93 13.09
C ILE A 254 -0.85 -24.51 13.89
N SER A 255 -0.85 -25.83 14.14
CA SER A 255 -1.88 -26.44 14.99
C SER A 255 -1.51 -27.85 15.47
N GLN A 256 -2.00 -28.25 16.64
CA GLN A 256 -1.91 -29.62 17.15
C GLN A 256 -2.89 -30.57 16.45
N SER A 257 -4.02 -30.05 15.98
CA SER A 257 -5.06 -30.80 15.28
C SER A 257 -5.63 -30.01 14.12
N LEU A 258 -5.70 -30.61 12.93
CA LEU A 258 -6.32 -29.97 11.76
C LEU A 258 -7.83 -29.71 11.94
N GLU A 259 -8.47 -30.41 12.87
CA GLU A 259 -9.87 -30.17 13.22
C GLU A 259 -10.07 -28.81 13.90
N ASP A 260 -9.03 -28.28 14.53
CA ASP A 260 -9.05 -26.98 15.21
C ASP A 260 -8.92 -25.80 14.24
N VAL A 261 -8.46 -26.07 13.02
CA VAL A 261 -8.31 -25.06 11.98
C VAL A 261 -9.69 -24.73 11.38
N PRO A 262 -10.06 -23.43 11.27
CA PRO A 262 -11.27 -23.00 10.58
C PRO A 262 -11.37 -23.55 9.16
N PHE A 263 -12.55 -23.96 8.74
CA PHE A 263 -12.77 -24.66 7.46
C PHE A 263 -12.15 -23.91 6.27
N ASP A 264 -12.38 -22.60 6.19
CA ASP A 264 -11.86 -21.73 5.11
C ASP A 264 -10.32 -21.68 5.08
N LEU A 265 -9.67 -21.94 6.22
CA LEU A 265 -8.21 -21.95 6.35
C LEU A 265 -7.58 -23.34 6.17
N ARG A 266 -8.38 -24.41 6.08
CA ARG A 266 -7.88 -25.79 5.92
C ARG A 266 -7.23 -26.04 4.55
N HIS A 267 -7.60 -25.25 3.54
CA HIS A 267 -6.97 -25.31 2.22
C HIS A 267 -5.57 -24.67 2.19
N HIS A 268 -5.21 -23.90 3.22
CA HIS A 268 -3.87 -23.33 3.38
C HIS A 268 -2.91 -24.37 4.00
N ARG A 269 -1.61 -24.23 3.70
CA ARG A 269 -0.56 -25.09 4.29
C ARG A 269 -0.41 -24.78 5.78
N VAL A 270 -1.07 -25.56 6.63
CA VAL A 270 -0.93 -25.52 8.10
C VAL A 270 0.20 -26.44 8.55
N LEU A 271 1.08 -25.94 9.43
CA LEU A 271 2.10 -26.75 10.07
C LEU A 271 1.48 -27.52 11.25
N LYS A 272 1.14 -28.79 11.02
CA LYS A 272 0.67 -29.67 12.08
C LYS A 272 1.83 -30.09 12.98
N TYR A 273 1.62 -30.11 14.30
CA TYR A 273 2.62 -30.59 15.27
C TYR A 273 2.01 -31.44 16.39
N LEU A 274 2.84 -32.19 17.10
CA LEU A 274 2.42 -32.90 18.32
C LEU A 274 2.89 -32.14 19.56
N PRO A 275 2.08 -32.04 20.63
CA PRO A 275 2.43 -31.34 21.88
C PRO A 275 3.40 -32.16 22.75
N ASN A 276 4.46 -32.67 22.15
CA ASN A 276 5.55 -33.38 22.82
C ASN A 276 6.90 -32.87 22.28
N LYS A 277 8.00 -33.22 22.95
CA LYS A 277 9.34 -32.70 22.61
C LYS A 277 9.75 -32.96 21.15
N GLN A 278 9.42 -34.14 20.62
CA GLN A 278 9.74 -34.51 19.25
C GLN A 278 8.92 -33.67 18.26
N GLY A 279 7.59 -33.60 18.44
CA GLY A 279 6.71 -32.83 17.57
C GLY A 279 7.00 -31.33 17.57
N ILE A 280 7.42 -30.76 18.71
CA ILE A 280 7.88 -29.37 18.78
C ILE A 280 9.18 -29.17 18.00
N THR A 281 10.10 -30.13 18.05
CA THR A 281 11.34 -30.09 17.26
C THR A 281 11.05 -30.14 15.76
N GLU A 282 10.17 -31.04 15.33
CA GLU A 282 9.75 -31.16 13.93
C GLU A 282 9.04 -29.88 13.44
N MET A 283 8.15 -29.31 14.27
CA MET A 283 7.49 -28.04 13.99
C MET A 283 8.49 -26.90 13.81
N ARG A 284 9.52 -26.85 14.66
CA ARG A 284 10.59 -25.85 14.60
C ARG A 284 11.34 -25.89 13.28
N GLU A 285 11.72 -27.06 12.79
CA GLU A 285 12.40 -27.19 11.50
C GLU A 285 11.51 -26.75 10.33
N ALA A 286 10.26 -27.21 10.30
CA ALA A 286 9.31 -26.81 9.25
C ALA A 286 8.99 -25.31 9.28
N LEU A 287 8.88 -24.73 10.48
CA LEU A 287 8.67 -23.30 10.67
C LEU A 287 9.90 -22.51 10.19
N LYS A 288 11.12 -22.98 10.48
CA LYS A 288 12.36 -22.35 10.03
C LYS A 288 12.43 -22.26 8.50
N GLU A 289 12.15 -23.37 7.81
CA GLU A 289 12.09 -23.39 6.34
C GLU A 289 11.05 -22.41 5.80
N ARG A 290 9.86 -22.38 6.42
CA ARG A 290 8.80 -21.46 6.02
C ARG A 290 9.22 -20.01 6.19
N LEU A 291 9.80 -19.64 7.34
CA LEU A 291 10.25 -18.27 7.60
C LEU A 291 11.36 -17.84 6.63
N LEU A 292 12.32 -18.72 6.34
CA LEU A 292 13.37 -18.46 5.34
C LEU A 292 12.77 -18.22 3.94
N SER A 293 11.73 -18.96 3.56
CA SER A 293 11.05 -18.78 2.27
C SER A 293 10.34 -17.43 2.12
N LEU A 294 9.97 -16.80 3.24
CA LEU A 294 9.22 -15.54 3.28
C LEU A 294 10.13 -14.30 3.35
N LYS A 295 11.42 -14.47 3.65
CA LYS A 295 12.41 -13.39 3.79
C LYS A 295 12.98 -12.88 2.45
N LYS A 296 12.25 -13.08 1.34
CA LYS A 296 12.71 -12.69 -0.01
C LYS A 296 12.64 -11.19 -0.25
#